data_AF-A0A948G0Z1-F1
#
_entry.id   AF-A0A948G0Z1-F1
#
_cell.length_a   1.000
_cell.length_b   1.000
_cell.length_c   1.000
_cell.angle_alpha   90.00
_cell.angle_beta   90.00
_cell.angle_gamma   90.00
#
_symmetry.space_group_name_H-M   'P 1'
#
loop_
_entity.id
_entity.type
_entity.pdbx_description
1 polymer ?
#
loop_
_entity_poly.entity_id
_entity_poly.type
_entity_poly.pdbx_seq_one_letter_code
_entity_poly.pdbx_strand_id
1 'polypeptide(L)'
;MQEIDDFIIAAARGKVKIREEKLKLYNAPEHIGRIPASKSIAKIISALAGKNLELWNLEDEARRKDVSDAYIGRIKRKIDLANQQRNDLIDGLDELLEKCLKKSISSS
;
A
#
# COMPACT_ATOMS: atom_id res chain seq x y z
N MET A 1 12.92 -2.44 18.83
CA MET A 1 13.70 -2.09 17.62
C MET A 1 14.16 -3.33 16.84
N GLN A 2 14.42 -4.48 17.47
CA GLN A 2 14.86 -5.73 16.79
C GLN A 2 13.77 -6.47 16.00
N GLU A 3 12.49 -6.22 16.27
CA GLU A 3 11.37 -7.01 15.70
C GLU A 3 11.30 -6.97 14.16
N ILE A 4 11.59 -5.80 13.56
CA ILE A 4 11.61 -5.66 12.09
C ILE A 4 12.80 -6.42 11.51
N ASP A 5 13.98 -6.30 12.13
CA ASP A 5 15.19 -6.98 11.67
C ASP A 5 15.01 -8.51 11.76
N ASP A 6 14.43 -9.01 12.85
CA ASP A 6 14.15 -10.43 13.04
C ASP A 6 13.17 -10.97 11.98
N PHE A 7 12.13 -10.19 11.66
CA PHE A 7 11.19 -10.53 10.59
C PHE A 7 11.89 -10.60 9.22
N ILE A 8 12.72 -9.61 8.89
CA ILE A 8 13.46 -9.59 7.62
C ILE A 8 14.45 -10.77 7.53
N ILE A 9 15.13 -11.10 8.62
CA ILE A 9 16.03 -12.26 8.70
C ILE A 9 15.25 -13.56 8.52
N ALA A 10 14.08 -13.70 9.17
CA ALA A 10 13.23 -14.87 9.01
C ALA A 10 12.73 -15.01 7.57
N ALA A 11 12.37 -13.89 6.92
CA ALA A 11 11.95 -13.85 5.53
C ALA A 11 13.08 -14.26 4.58
N ALA A 12 14.30 -13.74 4.81
CA ALA A 12 15.49 -14.12 4.04
C ALA A 12 15.81 -15.62 4.16
N ARG A 13 15.45 -16.25 5.29
CA ARG A 13 15.61 -17.70 5.50
C ARG A 13 14.42 -18.53 4.99
N GLY A 14 13.45 -17.89 4.34
CA GLY A 14 12.22 -18.54 3.85
C GLY A 14 11.30 -19.04 4.96
N LYS A 15 11.50 -18.61 6.21
CA LYS A 15 10.68 -19.05 7.36
C LYS A 15 9.34 -18.31 7.44
N VAL A 16 9.28 -17.10 6.88
CA VAL A 16 8.06 -16.29 6.76
C VAL A 16 7.94 -15.73 5.34
N LYS A 17 6.71 -15.47 4.88
CA LYS A 17 6.45 -14.77 3.63
C LYS A 17 6.31 -13.28 3.90
N ILE A 18 6.93 -12.45 3.05
CA ILE A 18 6.74 -10.98 3.09
C ILE A 18 5.40 -10.57 2.49
N ARG A 19 4.91 -11.36 1.54
CA ARG A 19 3.71 -11.06 0.79
C ARG A 19 2.73 -12.21 0.88
N GLU A 20 1.47 -11.86 1.10
CA GLU A 20 0.33 -12.75 0.94
C GLU A 20 -0.46 -12.35 -0.31
N GLU A 21 -1.10 -13.32 -0.94
CA GLU A 21 -2.00 -13.06 -2.07
C GLU A 21 -3.28 -12.42 -1.53
N LYS A 22 -3.43 -11.10 -1.75
CA LYS A 22 -4.60 -10.36 -1.26
C LYS A 22 -5.79 -10.63 -2.17
N LEU A 23 -6.91 -11.06 -1.59
CA LEU A 23 -8.21 -11.03 -2.25
C LEU A 23 -8.59 -9.57 -2.50
N LYS A 24 -8.40 -9.09 -3.74
CA LYS A 24 -8.75 -7.74 -4.18
C LYS A 24 -10.26 -7.64 -4.42
N LEU A 25 -11.04 -7.69 -3.34
CA LEU A 25 -12.51 -7.59 -3.35
C LEU A 25 -13.02 -6.16 -3.56
N TYR A 26 -12.12 -5.20 -3.72
CA TYR A 26 -12.45 -3.78 -3.76
C TYR A 26 -12.22 -3.25 -5.19
N ASN A 27 -13.33 -2.83 -5.82
CA ASN A 27 -13.44 -1.98 -7.03
C ASN A 27 -13.54 -2.67 -8.39
N ALA A 28 -13.98 -1.86 -9.37
CA ALA A 28 -14.15 -2.23 -10.76
C ALA A 28 -12.79 -2.63 -11.40
N PRO A 29 -12.77 -3.62 -12.32
CA PRO A 29 -11.55 -4.26 -12.81
C PRO A 29 -10.46 -3.32 -13.33
N GLU A 30 -10.85 -2.17 -13.88
CA GLU A 30 -9.98 -1.18 -14.53
C GLU A 30 -8.95 -0.51 -13.59
N HIS A 31 -9.18 -0.57 -12.28
CA HIS A 31 -8.29 0.02 -11.27
C HIS A 31 -7.49 -1.04 -10.50
N ILE A 32 -7.85 -2.33 -10.60
CA ILE A 32 -7.20 -3.41 -9.86
C ILE A 32 -5.76 -3.62 -10.38
N GLY A 33 -4.79 -3.59 -9.47
CA GLY A 33 -3.46 -4.12 -9.75
C GLY A 33 -2.51 -3.19 -10.51
N ARG A 34 -2.76 -1.88 -10.53
CA ARG A 34 -1.75 -0.92 -11.00
C ARG A 34 -0.68 -0.72 -9.94
N ILE A 35 0.24 -1.67 -9.85
CA ILE A 35 1.42 -1.56 -9.00
C ILE A 35 2.33 -0.48 -9.59
N PRO A 36 2.62 0.61 -8.87
CA PRO A 36 3.52 1.64 -9.36
C PRO A 36 4.91 1.05 -9.60
N ALA A 37 5.41 1.16 -10.83
CA ALA A 37 6.75 0.69 -11.18
C ALA A 37 7.81 1.62 -10.55
N SER A 38 8.20 1.35 -9.31
CA SER A 38 9.35 1.98 -8.66
C SER A 38 10.39 0.94 -8.29
N LYS A 39 11.66 1.23 -8.59
CA LYS A 39 12.81 0.42 -8.17
C LYS A 39 13.44 0.91 -6.85
N SER A 40 12.81 1.88 -6.19
CA SER A 40 13.34 2.51 -4.98
C SER A 40 12.34 2.44 -3.83
N ILE A 41 12.75 1.80 -2.73
CA ILE A 41 11.98 1.70 -1.48
C ILE A 41 11.65 3.11 -0.96
N ALA A 42 12.64 4.00 -0.90
CA ALA A 42 12.46 5.36 -0.40
C ALA A 42 11.39 6.16 -1.17
N LYS A 43 11.34 6.00 -2.50
CA LYS A 43 10.31 6.66 -3.33
C LYS A 43 8.92 6.11 -3.03
N ILE A 44 8.79 4.79 -2.83
CA ILE A 44 7.50 4.17 -2.50
C ILE A 44 7.04 4.64 -1.11
N ILE A 45 7.92 4.67 -0.11
CA ILE A 45 7.60 5.18 1.23
C ILE A 45 7.16 6.65 1.19
N SER A 46 7.85 7.49 0.42
CA SER A 46 7.46 8.90 0.26
C SER A 46 6.07 9.04 -0.39
N ALA A 47 5.79 8.25 -1.43
CA ALA A 47 4.48 8.23 -2.06
C ALA A 47 3.37 7.71 -1.11
N LEU A 48 3.67 6.69 -0.29
CA LEU A 48 2.76 6.18 0.74
C LEU A 48 2.42 7.26 1.78
N ALA A 49 3.42 8.01 2.25
CA ALA A 49 3.22 9.10 3.18
C ALA A 49 2.29 10.18 2.59
N GLY A 50 2.52 10.56 1.32
CA GLY A 50 1.65 11.51 0.62
C GLY A 50 0.22 11.01 0.46
N LYS A 51 0.03 9.73 0.13
CA LYS A 51 -1.30 9.12 0.00
C LYS A 51 -2.03 9.00 1.33
N ASN A 52 -1.31 8.74 2.43
CA ASN A 52 -1.90 8.75 3.77
C ASN A 52 -2.39 10.15 4.16
N LEU A 53 -1.63 11.20 3.83
CA LEU A 53 -2.07 12.58 4.09
C LEU A 53 -3.33 12.94 3.28
N GLU A 54 -3.36 12.59 1.99
CA GLU A 54 -4.54 12.80 1.15
C GLU A 54 -5.78 12.07 1.69
N LEU A 55 -5.61 10.80 2.08
CA LEU A 55 -6.69 10.02 2.66
C LEU A 55 -7.22 10.65 3.95
N TRP A 56 -6.33 11.11 4.83
CA TRP A 56 -6.74 11.74 6.08
C TRP A 56 -7.58 13.00 5.85
N ASN A 57 -7.19 13.83 4.88
CA ASN A 57 -7.96 15.01 4.48
C ASN A 57 -9.34 14.63 3.91
N LEU A 58 -9.41 13.60 3.06
CA LEU A 58 -10.67 13.12 2.50
C LEU A 58 -11.59 12.56 3.59
N GLU A 59 -11.04 11.85 4.57
CA GLU A 59 -11.80 11.35 5.71
C GLU A 59 -12.34 12.48 6.59
N ASP A 60 -11.56 13.54 6.83
CA ASP A 60 -12.05 14.74 7.52
C ASP A 60 -13.20 15.41 6.74
N GLU A 61 -13.06 15.51 5.43
CA GLU A 61 -14.10 16.04 4.55
C GLU A 61 -15.37 15.17 4.59
N ALA A 62 -15.24 13.85 4.66
CA ALA A 62 -16.36 12.91 4.79
C ALA A 62 -17.02 12.90 6.19
N ARG A 63 -16.38 13.49 7.21
CA ARG A 63 -16.94 13.65 8.57
C ARG A 63 -17.77 14.93 8.73
N ARG A 64 -17.78 15.82 7.73
CA ARG A 64 -18.59 17.05 7.75
C ARG A 64 -20.09 16.74 7.90
N LYS A 65 -20.77 17.57 8.70
CA LYS A 65 -22.22 17.46 8.98
C LYS A 65 -23.03 18.59 8.34
N ASP A 66 -22.35 19.56 7.75
CA ASP A 66 -22.92 20.78 7.16
C ASP A 66 -23.09 20.68 5.63
N VAL A 67 -22.95 19.48 5.07
CA VAL A 67 -23.04 19.20 3.63
C VAL A 67 -24.04 18.08 3.35
N SER A 68 -24.48 17.95 2.11
CA SER A 68 -25.45 16.92 1.72
C SER A 68 -24.85 15.51 1.68
N ASP A 69 -25.69 14.49 1.87
CA ASP A 69 -25.28 13.09 1.73
C ASP A 69 -24.72 12.78 0.34
N ALA A 70 -25.24 13.44 -0.70
CA ALA A 70 -24.72 13.30 -2.06
C ALA A 70 -23.27 13.82 -2.18
N TYR A 71 -22.92 14.86 -1.41
CA TYR A 71 -21.54 15.35 -1.32
C TYR A 71 -20.65 14.32 -0.62
N ILE A 72 -21.06 13.85 0.56
CA ILE A 72 -20.34 12.83 1.32
C ILE A 72 -20.14 11.55 0.49
N GLY A 73 -21.14 11.13 -0.26
CA GLY A 73 -21.07 9.98 -1.17
C GLY A 73 -20.01 10.15 -2.27
N ARG A 74 -19.78 11.37 -2.77
CA ARG A 74 -18.68 11.62 -3.73
C ARG A 74 -17.31 11.56 -3.05
N ILE A 75 -17.19 12.05 -1.82
CA ILE A 75 -15.94 11.98 -1.05
C ILE A 75 -15.59 10.54 -0.71
N LYS A 76 -16.58 9.72 -0.31
CA LYS A 76 -16.38 8.29 -0.08
C LYS A 76 -15.82 7.56 -1.32
N ARG A 77 -16.30 7.86 -2.52
CA ARG A 77 -15.70 7.31 -3.75
C ARG A 77 -14.24 7.73 -3.96
N LYS A 78 -13.88 8.97 -3.58
CA LYS A 78 -12.47 9.41 -3.60
C LYS A 78 -11.64 8.67 -2.55
N ILE A 79 -12.18 8.46 -1.35
CA ILE A 79 -11.57 7.64 -0.29
C ILE A 79 -11.29 6.24 -0.80
N ASP A 80 -12.25 5.60 -1.47
CA ASP A 80 -12.09 4.25 -2.03
C ASP A 80 -10.93 4.19 -3.02
N LEU A 81 -10.82 5.17 -3.92
CA LEU A 81 -9.72 5.28 -4.87
C LEU A 81 -8.37 5.55 -4.17
N ALA A 82 -8.32 6.47 -3.20
CA ALA A 82 -7.10 6.80 -2.48
C ALA A 82 -6.60 5.61 -1.65
N ASN A 83 -7.51 4.87 -1.00
CA ASN A 83 -7.22 3.63 -0.30
C ASN A 83 -6.66 2.56 -1.23
N GLN A 84 -7.21 2.43 -2.45
CA GLN A 84 -6.69 1.52 -3.45
C GLN A 84 -5.26 1.89 -3.87
N GLN A 85 -5.01 3.17 -4.18
CA GLN A 85 -3.67 3.64 -4.56
C GLN A 85 -2.64 3.42 -3.43
N ARG A 86 -3.04 3.62 -2.17
CA ARG A 86 -2.19 3.31 -1.02
C ARG A 86 -1.89 1.80 -0.97
N ASN A 87 -2.88 0.95 -1.16
CA ASN A 87 -2.68 -0.50 -1.16
C ASN A 87 -1.78 -0.96 -2.31
N ASP A 88 -1.92 -0.39 -3.51
CA ASP A 88 -1.06 -0.69 -4.65
C ASP A 88 0.41 -0.27 -4.40
N LEU A 89 0.63 0.83 -3.68
CA LEU A 89 1.97 1.23 -3.23
C LEU A 89 2.56 0.26 -2.19
N ILE A 90 1.75 -0.24 -1.25
CA ILE A 90 2.17 -1.27 -0.28
C ILE A 90 2.55 -2.55 -1.03
N ASP A 91 1.70 -3.00 -1.97
CA ASP A 91 1.99 -4.18 -2.79
C ASP A 91 3.31 -4.01 -3.58
N GLY A 92 3.58 -2.80 -4.11
CA GLY A 92 4.84 -2.49 -4.79
C GLY A 92 6.06 -2.49 -3.86
N LEU A 93 5.90 -2.08 -2.60
CA LEU A 93 6.95 -2.17 -1.59
C LEU A 93 7.26 -3.63 -1.26
N ASP A 94 6.22 -4.44 -1.02
CA ASP A 94 6.34 -5.87 -0.72
C ASP A 94 7.08 -6.62 -1.86
N GLU A 95 6.71 -6.34 -3.12
CA GLU A 95 7.39 -6.91 -4.29
C GLU A 95 8.87 -6.53 -4.38
N LEU A 96 9.20 -5.27 -4.08
CA LEU A 96 10.57 -4.80 -4.14
C LEU A 96 11.42 -5.42 -3.04
N LEU A 97 10.89 -5.52 -1.82
CA LEU A 97 11.53 -6.18 -0.69
C LEU A 97 11.78 -7.66 -0.97
N GLU A 98 10.78 -8.38 -1.48
CA GLU A 98 10.92 -9.80 -1.84
C GLU A 98 12.03 -10.01 -2.89
N LYS A 99 12.08 -9.15 -3.92
CA LYS A 99 13.14 -9.20 -4.96
C LYS A 99 14.53 -8.95 -4.36
N CYS A 100 14.66 -7.97 -3.47
CA CYS A 100 15.92 -7.67 -2.79
C CYS A 100 16.43 -8.85 -1.95
N LEU A 101 15.54 -9.52 -1.20
CA LEU A 101 15.92 -10.66 -0.37
C LEU A 101 16.31 -11.89 -1.20
N LYS A 102 15.54 -12.22 -2.24
CA LYS A 102 15.87 -13.33 -3.15
C LYS A 102 17.26 -13.15 -3.78
N LYS A 103 17.60 -11.92 -4.18
CA LYS A 103 18.93 -11.61 -4.72
C LYS A 103 20.03 -11.80 -3.67
N SER A 104 19.81 -11.38 -2.42
CA SER A 104 20.80 -11.55 -1.35
C SER A 104 21.11 -13.02 -1.08
N ILE A 105 20.10 -13.89 -1.12
CA ILE A 105 20.24 -15.33 -0.88
C ILE A 105 20.97 -16.00 -2.04
N SER A 106 20.67 -15.64 -3.29
CA SER A 106 21.34 -16.23 -4.47
C SER A 106 22.78 -15.75 -4.69
N SER A 107 23.21 -14.72 -3.97
CA SER A 107 24.56 -14.13 -4.06
C SER A 107 25.50 -14.60 -2.94
N SER A 108 24.99 -15.41 -2.00
CA SER A 108 25.72 -15.94 -0.84
C SER A 108 25.87 -17.45 -0.96
#